data_AF-A0AAV2SUW8-F1
#
_entry.id   AF-A0AAV2SUW8-F1
#
_cell.length_a   1.000
_cell.length_b   1.000
_cell.length_c   1.000
_cell.angle_alpha   90.00
_cell.angle_beta   90.00
_cell.angle_gamma   90.00
#
_symmetry.space_group_name_H-M   'P 1'
#
loop_
_entity.id
_entity.type
_entity.pdbx_description
1 polymer ?
#
loop_
_entity_poly.entity_id
_entity_poly.type
_entity_poly.pdbx_seq_one_letter_code
_entity_poly.pdbx_strand_id
1 'polypeptide(L)'
;TPEYILWAMGGRLLNYDVSRGGISIIEANSSSHLTITNAGHLDSGTYVCQAPNTRPAHVQVYVSHGDKTAAIQRYGSGSTGLHSQLAVWMITILLQCLLLS
;
A
#
# COMPACT_ATOMS: atom_id res chain seq x y z
N THR A 1 14.67 26.01 -18.85
CA THR A 1 14.12 24.65 -19.03
C THR A 1 15.29 23.71 -19.20
N PRO A 2 15.34 22.57 -18.50
CA PRO A 2 16.41 21.60 -18.72
C PRO A 2 16.35 21.06 -20.15
N GLU A 3 17.52 20.84 -20.74
CA GLU A 3 17.64 20.30 -22.11
C GLU A 3 17.23 18.82 -22.16
N TYR A 4 17.50 18.06 -21.09
CA TYR A 4 17.12 16.66 -20.92
C TYR A 4 16.98 16.31 -19.43
N ILE A 5 16.33 15.19 -19.12
CA ILE A 5 16.27 14.62 -17.77
C ILE A 5 16.68 13.15 -17.83
N LEU A 6 17.76 12.82 -17.11
CA LEU A 6 18.26 11.44 -17.01
C LEU A 6 17.49 10.67 -15.96
N TRP A 7 17.21 9.41 -16.25
CA TRP A 7 16.61 8.41 -15.38
C TRP A 7 17.60 7.26 -15.17
N ALA A 8 17.82 6.87 -13.92
CA ALA A 8 18.65 5.73 -13.59
C ALA A 8 18.00 4.87 -12.51
N MET A 9 18.29 3.56 -12.54
CA MET A 9 17.86 2.60 -11.53
C MET A 9 19.04 1.69 -11.18
N GLY A 10 19.40 1.62 -9.91
CA GLY A 10 20.53 0.77 -9.46
C GLY A 10 21.87 1.08 -10.15
N GLY A 11 22.11 2.35 -10.51
CA GLY A 11 23.31 2.76 -11.25
C GLY A 11 23.28 2.51 -12.76
N ARG A 12 22.21 1.91 -13.29
CA ARG A 12 21.98 1.72 -14.72
C ARG A 12 21.20 2.90 -15.30
N LEU A 13 21.74 3.56 -16.32
CA LEU A 13 21.07 4.63 -17.05
C LEU A 13 19.96 4.04 -17.94
N LEU A 14 18.73 4.54 -17.81
CA LEU A 14 17.56 4.00 -18.49
C LEU A 14 17.23 4.70 -19.82
N ASN A 15 17.65 5.96 -20.01
CA ASN A 15 17.30 6.75 -21.21
C ASN A 15 17.68 6.10 -22.54
N TYR A 16 18.73 5.29 -22.54
CA TYR A 16 19.26 4.63 -23.74
C TYR A 16 19.31 3.10 -23.58
N ASP A 17 18.74 2.56 -22.51
CA ASP A 17 18.77 1.13 -22.23
C ASP A 17 17.64 0.40 -22.95
N VAL A 18 18.01 -0.28 -24.03
CA VAL A 18 17.09 -1.11 -24.83
C VAL A 18 17.03 -2.56 -24.35
N SER A 19 17.90 -2.97 -23.42
CA SER A 19 18.06 -4.39 -23.05
C SER A 19 16.85 -4.94 -22.29
N ARG A 20 16.21 -4.12 -21.45
CA ARG A 20 15.00 -4.49 -20.71
C ARG A 20 13.77 -4.57 -21.64
N GLY A 21 13.71 -3.72 -22.66
CA GLY A 21 12.54 -3.54 -23.52
C GLY A 21 11.36 -2.88 -22.79
N GLY A 22 10.39 -2.30 -23.51
CA GLY A 22 9.19 -1.72 -22.89
C GLY A 22 9.42 -0.52 -21.96
N ILE A 23 10.60 0.09 -21.99
CA ILE A 23 10.88 1.39 -21.37
C ILE A 23 10.61 2.48 -22.41
N SER A 24 9.86 3.50 -22.03
CA SER A 24 9.75 4.73 -22.81
C SER A 24 9.92 5.95 -21.91
N ILE A 25 10.62 6.96 -22.41
CA ILE A 25 10.82 8.23 -21.72
C ILE A 25 10.32 9.33 -22.64
N ILE A 26 9.40 10.15 -22.12
CA ILE A 26 8.83 11.29 -22.85
C ILE A 26 9.24 12.55 -22.09
N GLU A 27 9.96 13.43 -22.78
CA GLU A 27 10.37 14.73 -22.25
C GLU A 27 9.36 15.81 -22.63
N ALA A 28 9.14 16.74 -21.70
CA ALA A 28 8.40 17.98 -21.89
C ALA A 28 9.22 19.13 -21.28
N ASN A 29 8.81 20.38 -21.52
CA ASN A 29 9.59 21.59 -21.21
C ASN A 29 10.27 21.60 -19.82
N SER A 30 9.60 21.09 -18.79
CA SER A 30 10.13 21.04 -17.42
C SER A 30 9.83 19.71 -16.71
N SER A 31 9.52 18.66 -17.46
CA SER A 31 9.19 17.35 -16.89
C SER A 31 9.65 16.22 -17.80
N SER A 32 9.80 15.04 -17.22
CA SER A 32 10.10 13.82 -17.95
C SER A 32 9.28 12.69 -17.35
N HIS A 33 8.71 11.87 -18.22
CA HIS A 33 7.83 10.77 -17.85
C HIS A 33 8.47 9.45 -18.26
N LEU A 34 8.91 8.68 -17.28
CA LEU A 34 9.36 7.30 -17.45
C LEU A 34 8.17 6.35 -17.37
N THR A 35 7.98 5.53 -18.41
CA THR A 35 6.97 4.47 -18.46
C THR A 35 7.65 3.12 -18.64
N ILE A 36 7.22 2.13 -17.85
CA ILE A 36 7.73 0.76 -17.87
C ILE A 36 6.54 -0.17 -18.11
N THR A 37 6.47 -0.78 -19.29
CA THR A 37 5.39 -1.70 -19.65
C THR A 37 5.72 -3.14 -19.25
N ASN A 38 4.70 -3.96 -19.00
CA ASN A 38 4.87 -5.33 -18.54
C ASN A 38 5.83 -5.44 -17.33
N ALA A 39 5.57 -4.63 -16.29
CA ALA A 39 6.45 -4.53 -15.13
C ALA A 39 6.50 -5.85 -14.35
N GLY A 40 7.71 -6.27 -13.99
CA GLY A 40 7.98 -7.45 -13.18
C GLY A 40 8.72 -7.10 -11.89
N HIS A 41 8.96 -8.10 -11.04
CA HIS A 41 9.62 -7.89 -9.75
C HIS A 41 11.00 -7.21 -9.87
N LEU A 42 11.75 -7.50 -10.94
CA LEU A 42 13.06 -6.91 -11.23
C LEU A 42 13.02 -5.40 -11.55
N ASP A 43 11.84 -4.84 -11.83
CA ASP A 43 11.64 -3.40 -11.99
C ASP A 43 11.45 -2.70 -10.63
N SER A 44 11.46 -3.42 -9.51
CA SER A 44 11.44 -2.84 -8.15
C SER A 44 12.80 -2.24 -7.81
N GLY A 45 12.82 -1.02 -7.30
CA GLY A 45 14.06 -0.36 -6.90
C GLY A 45 13.93 1.15 -6.74
N THR A 46 15.04 1.80 -6.47
CA THR A 46 15.12 3.26 -6.41
C THR A 46 15.38 3.81 -7.80
N TYR A 47 14.44 4.59 -8.31
CA TYR A 47 14.56 5.35 -9.54
C TYR A 47 15.01 6.76 -9.21
N VAL A 48 16.05 7.23 -9.90
CA VAL A 48 16.62 8.56 -9.73
C VAL A 48 16.42 9.34 -11.01
N CYS A 49 15.95 10.58 -10.91
CA CYS A 49 15.91 11.51 -12.03
C CYS A 49 16.80 12.73 -11.77
N GLN A 50 17.49 13.20 -12.81
CA GLN A 50 18.38 14.37 -12.70
C GLN A 50 18.40 15.18 -14.00
N ALA A 51 18.21 16.50 -13.85
CA ALA A 51 18.42 17.45 -14.93
C ALA A 51 19.83 18.08 -14.82
N PRO A 52 20.37 18.62 -15.92
CA PRO A 52 21.63 19.36 -15.89
C PRO A 52 21.62 20.47 -14.83
N ASN A 53 22.69 20.56 -14.04
CA ASN A 53 22.87 21.58 -12.98
C ASN A 53 21.82 21.55 -11.85
N THR A 54 21.08 20.45 -11.69
CA THR A 54 20.15 20.26 -10.57
C THR A 54 20.60 19.16 -9.62
N ARG A 55 20.04 19.17 -8.41
CA ARG A 55 20.13 18.03 -7.50
C ARG A 55 19.26 16.88 -8.02
N PRO A 56 19.68 15.62 -7.86
CA PRO A 56 18.86 14.47 -8.22
C PRO A 56 17.67 14.31 -7.27
N ALA A 57 16.53 13.89 -7.82
CA ALA A 57 15.37 13.43 -7.05
C ALA A 57 15.23 11.91 -7.19
N HIS A 58 14.60 11.25 -6.21
CA HIS A 58 14.44 9.80 -6.23
C HIS A 58 13.08 9.33 -5.73
N VAL A 59 12.67 8.16 -6.20
CA VAL A 59 11.46 7.46 -5.77
C VAL A 59 11.75 5.97 -5.62
N GLN A 60 11.23 5.37 -4.55
CA GLN A 60 11.27 3.92 -4.37
C GLN A 60 10.03 3.30 -5.02
N VAL A 61 10.22 2.34 -5.91
CA VAL A 61 9.16 1.60 -6.59
C VAL A 61 9.22 0.13 -6.15
N TYR A 62 8.05 -0.44 -5.89
CA TYR A 62 7.89 -1.86 -5.59
C TYR A 62 6.84 -2.46 -6.52
N VAL A 63 7.20 -3.54 -7.19
CA VAL A 63 6.35 -4.28 -8.11
C VAL A 63 6.07 -5.66 -7.52
N SER A 64 4.79 -5.92 -7.24
CA SER A 64 4.30 -7.20 -6.77
C SER A 64 3.30 -7.80 -7.74
N HIS A 65 3.20 -9.13 -7.70
CA HIS A 65 2.04 -9.80 -8.27
C HIS A 65 0.80 -9.40 -7.43
N GLY A 66 -0.34 -9.17 -8.08
CA GLY A 66 -1.57 -8.87 -7.37
C GLY A 66 -2.02 -10.08 -6.56
N ASP A 67 -1.82 -10.05 -5.25
CA ASP A 67 -2.37 -11.07 -4.36
C ASP A 67 -3.88 -10.86 -4.19
N LYS A 68 -4.68 -11.89 -4.47
CA LYS A 68 -6.11 -11.94 -4.13
C LYS A 68 -6.29 -12.20 -2.62
N THR A 69 -5.76 -11.33 -1.77
CA THR A 69 -5.95 -11.50 -0.32
C THR A 69 -7.26 -10.84 0.10
N ALA A 70 -8.35 -11.62 0.09
CA ALA A 70 -9.58 -11.21 0.76
C ALA A 70 -9.33 -11.23 2.27
N ALA A 71 -9.36 -10.06 2.90
CA ALA A 71 -9.35 -9.96 4.36
C ALA A 71 -10.69 -10.45 4.92
N ILE A 72 -10.82 -11.76 5.13
CA ILE A 72 -11.95 -12.32 5.87
C ILE A 72 -11.70 -12.04 7.36
N GLN A 73 -12.20 -10.90 7.85
CA GLN A 73 -12.38 -10.73 9.29
C GLN A 73 -13.57 -11.61 9.72
N ARG A 74 -13.28 -12.83 10.19
CA ARG A 74 -14.25 -13.58 11.00
C ARG A 74 -14.34 -12.87 12.35
N TYR A 75 -15.21 -11.88 12.46
CA TYR A 75 -15.60 -11.36 13.77
C TYR A 75 -16.22 -12.55 14.53
N GLY A 76 -15.50 -13.03 15.53
CA GLY A 76 -15.91 -14.15 16.36
C GLY A 76 -17.26 -13.86 16.98
N SER A 77 -18.21 -14.76 16.74
CA SER A 77 -19.43 -14.86 17.51
C SER A 77 -19.07 -15.18 18.97
N GLY A 78 -19.49 -14.33 19.92
CA GLY A 78 -19.16 -14.57 21.33
C GLY A 78 -19.54 -13.44 22.29
N SER A 79 -20.82 -13.04 22.36
CA SER A 79 -21.31 -12.12 23.40
C SER A 79 -22.61 -12.60 24.04
N THR A 80 -22.67 -13.88 24.45
CA THR A 80 -23.80 -14.43 25.22
C THR A 80 -23.60 -14.37 26.74
N GLY A 81 -22.41 -13.98 27.22
CA GLY A 81 -22.07 -13.99 28.65
C GLY A 81 -22.72 -12.88 29.49
N LEU A 82 -23.00 -11.71 28.92
CA LEU A 82 -23.53 -10.56 29.69
C LEU A 82 -25.03 -10.65 29.98
N HIS A 83 -25.81 -11.18 29.03
CA HIS A 83 -27.28 -11.32 29.17
C HIS A 83 -27.65 -12.32 30.27
N SER A 84 -26.88 -13.41 30.40
CA SER A 84 -27.11 -14.45 31.41
C SER A 84 -26.95 -13.92 32.84
N GLN A 85 -25.98 -13.02 33.08
CA GLN A 85 -25.75 -12.51 34.43
C GLN A 85 -26.85 -11.55 34.86
N LEU A 86 -27.24 -10.59 34.02
CA LEU A 86 -28.29 -9.62 34.37
C LEU A 86 -29.64 -10.29 34.70
N ALA A 87 -30.00 -11.35 33.98
CA ALA A 87 -31.22 -12.10 34.23
C ALA A 87 -31.23 -12.77 35.62
N VAL A 88 -30.11 -13.34 36.06
CA VAL A 88 -29.99 -13.97 37.39
C VAL A 88 -30.13 -12.93 38.50
N TRP A 89 -29.48 -11.78 38.36
CA TRP A 89 -29.58 -10.68 39.34
C TRP A 89 -31.01 -10.16 39.46
N MET A 90 -31.70 -9.96 38.34
CA MET A 90 -33.11 -9.54 38.33
C MET A 90 -34.02 -10.53 39.05
N ILE A 91 -33.83 -11.83 38.84
CA ILE A 91 -34.61 -12.89 39.50
C ILE A 91 -34.35 -12.89 41.01
N THR A 92 -33.10 -12.75 41.45
CA THR A 92 -32.77 -12.73 42.89
C THR A 92 -33.39 -11.54 43.62
N ILE A 93 -33.34 -10.34 43.02
CA ILE A 93 -33.93 -9.13 43.59
C ILE A 93 -35.45 -9.30 43.74
N LEU A 94 -36.10 -9.84 42.70
CA LEU A 94 -37.55 -10.01 42.69
C LEU A 94 -38.02 -11.03 43.74
N LEU A 95 -37.27 -12.12 43.93
CA LEU A 95 -37.55 -13.12 44.97
C LEU A 95 -37.40 -12.52 46.38
N GLN A 96 -36.39 -11.68 46.57
CA GLN A 96 -36.12 -11.04 47.87
C GLN A 96 -37.20 -10.00 48.21
N CYS A 97 -37.67 -9.21 47.24
CA CYS A 97 -38.82 -8.32 47.43
C CYS A 97 -40.10 -9.08 47.82
N LEU A 98 -40.37 -10.23 47.18
CA LEU A 98 -41.58 -11.00 47.45
C LEU A 98 -41.59 -11.63 48.86
N LEU A 99 -40.42 -11.93 49.42
CA LEU A 99 -40.27 -12.48 50.77
C LEU A 99 -40.31 -11.40 51.87
N LEU A 100 -40.14 -10.12 51.51
CA LEU A 100 -40.20 -8.98 52.42
C LEU A 100 -41.57 -8.27 52.44
N SER A 101 -42.55 -8.74 51.66
CA SER A 101 -43.96 -8.29 51.71
C SER A 101 -44.84 -9.34 52.37
#